data_AF-A0A2J2HFC3-F1
#
_entry.id   AF-A0A2J2HFC3-F1
#
_cell.length_a   1.000
_cell.length_b   1.000
_cell.length_c   1.000
_cell.angle_alpha   90.00
_cell.angle_beta   90.00
_cell.angle_gamma   90.00
#
_symmetry.space_group_name_H-M   'P 1'
#
loop_
_entity.id
_entity.type
_entity.pdbx_description
1 polymer ?
#
loop_
_entity_poly.entity_id
_entity_poly.type
_entity_poly.pdbx_seq_one_letter_code
_entity_poly.pdbx_strand_id
1 'polypeptide(L)'
;MKVLIMAGGRGSRIGDPSKPLIKIQGKPMIEYVIDAINGLGEINIATTKNHERIIQWARSNNYTIVLTSGRDYPNDLIEALRLTGTPTLVLPSDMPLLSKEFITKFLRAVAHIRTPMVTLAAVRGCEIEYTGISYIRDLTMSNGVIPWSTLTTAWTMELININTREDLEEATKLIQRRTQQPIR
;
A
#
# COMPACT_ATOMS: atom_id res chain seq x y z
N MET A 1 -10.34 11.49 -3.81
CA MET A 1 -9.50 10.86 -4.86
C MET A 1 -9.74 9.36 -4.85
N LYS A 2 -9.17 8.59 -5.77
CA LYS A 2 -9.21 7.13 -5.70
C LYS A 2 -7.97 6.61 -4.99
N VAL A 3 -8.14 5.60 -4.15
CA VAL A 3 -7.04 4.90 -3.49
C VAL A 3 -7.15 3.43 -3.83
N LEU A 4 -6.03 2.83 -4.25
CA LEU A 4 -5.89 1.44 -4.60
C LEU A 4 -4.92 0.79 -3.62
N ILE A 5 -5.41 -0.16 -2.83
CA ILE A 5 -4.58 -0.95 -1.92
C ILE A 5 -4.31 -2.31 -2.57
N MET A 6 -3.04 -2.61 -2.82
CA MET A 6 -2.60 -3.88 -3.40
C MET A 6 -2.54 -4.96 -2.31
N ALA A 7 -3.54 -5.86 -2.32
CA ALA A 7 -3.72 -6.97 -1.39
C ALA A 7 -3.69 -8.33 -2.11
N GLY A 8 -2.91 -8.42 -3.19
CA GLY A 8 -2.83 -9.57 -4.10
C GLY A 8 -1.49 -10.31 -4.15
N GLY A 9 -0.52 -9.96 -3.30
CA GLY A 9 0.82 -10.55 -3.36
C GLY A 9 0.84 -12.06 -3.04
N ARG A 10 1.82 -12.78 -3.61
CA ARG A 10 1.99 -14.24 -3.42
C ARG A 10 2.46 -14.66 -2.00
N GLY A 11 2.27 -13.83 -0.98
CA GLY A 11 2.58 -14.17 0.42
C GLY A 11 4.04 -14.59 0.67
N SER A 12 5.01 -13.95 0.04
CA SER A 12 6.33 -14.54 -0.25
C SER A 12 7.27 -14.85 0.94
N ARG A 13 6.88 -14.71 2.21
CA ARG A 13 7.71 -15.12 3.36
C ARG A 13 6.89 -15.57 4.58
N ILE A 14 5.74 -14.94 4.84
CA ILE A 14 4.76 -15.40 5.86
C ILE A 14 3.83 -16.52 5.34
N GLY A 15 3.82 -16.80 4.03
CA GLY A 15 3.16 -17.98 3.44
C GLY A 15 1.63 -17.94 3.40
N ASP A 16 0.97 -16.93 3.99
CA ASP A 16 -0.50 -16.76 3.93
C ASP A 16 -0.85 -15.68 2.89
N PRO A 17 -1.57 -16.01 1.80
CA PRO A 17 -2.15 -15.02 0.88
C PRO A 17 -3.05 -13.99 1.58
N SER A 18 -3.57 -14.32 2.76
CA SER A 18 -4.36 -13.46 3.65
C SER A 18 -3.50 -12.64 4.60
N LYS A 19 -2.18 -12.51 4.37
CA LYS A 19 -1.24 -11.70 5.17
C LYS A 19 -1.80 -10.33 5.58
N PRO A 20 -2.48 -9.55 4.71
CA PRO A 20 -3.04 -8.24 5.10
C PRO A 20 -4.08 -8.32 6.23
N LEU A 21 -4.68 -9.49 6.44
CA LEU A 21 -5.68 -9.75 7.48
C LEU A 21 -5.08 -10.28 8.79
N ILE A 22 -3.76 -10.47 8.86
CA ILE A 22 -3.08 -10.79 10.12
C ILE A 22 -3.32 -9.62 11.09
N LYS A 23 -3.76 -9.96 12.30
CA LYS A 23 -4.14 -8.98 13.30
C LYS A 23 -2.93 -8.53 14.11
N ILE A 24 -2.77 -7.21 14.23
CA ILE A 24 -1.90 -6.58 15.21
C ILE A 24 -2.82 -5.93 16.24
N GLN A 25 -2.65 -6.26 17.52
CA GLN A 25 -3.52 -5.73 18.59
C GLN A 25 -5.04 -5.90 18.30
N GLY A 26 -5.43 -7.02 17.68
CA GLY A 26 -6.82 -7.32 17.34
C GLY A 26 -7.33 -6.72 16.03
N LYS A 27 -6.60 -5.79 15.43
CA LYS A 27 -6.95 -5.09 14.19
C LYS A 27 -6.18 -5.65 12.98
N PRO A 28 -6.84 -6.00 11.86
CA PRO A 28 -6.16 -6.40 10.63
C PRO A 28 -5.14 -5.37 10.15
N MET A 29 -3.97 -5.84 9.70
CA MET A 29 -2.87 -4.99 9.23
C MET A 29 -3.31 -3.96 8.16
N ILE A 30 -4.11 -4.40 7.21
CA ILE A 30 -4.65 -3.54 6.14
C ILE A 30 -5.49 -2.38 6.67
N GLU A 31 -6.16 -2.55 7.82
CA GLU A 31 -6.96 -1.47 8.40
C GLU A 31 -6.10 -0.35 8.97
N TYR A 32 -4.87 -0.64 9.41
CA TYR A 32 -3.93 0.42 9.79
C TYR A 32 -3.50 1.27 8.58
N VAL A 33 -3.31 0.64 7.42
CA VAL A 33 -3.07 1.36 6.16
C VAL A 33 -4.27 2.24 5.79
N ILE A 34 -5.47 1.72 5.96
CA ILE A 34 -6.72 2.45 5.71
C ILE A 34 -6.88 3.65 6.65
N ASP A 35 -6.54 3.51 7.93
CA ASP A 35 -6.54 4.64 8.88
C ASP A 35 -5.62 5.78 8.40
N ALA A 36 -4.45 5.45 7.86
CA ALA A 36 -3.47 6.42 7.37
C ALA A 36 -4.01 7.25 6.17
N ILE A 37 -5.01 6.74 5.45
CA ILE A 37 -5.66 7.43 4.33
C ILE A 37 -7.08 7.88 4.64
N ASN A 38 -7.51 7.83 5.89
CA ASN A 38 -8.89 8.15 6.24
C ASN A 38 -9.26 9.58 5.80
N GLY A 39 -10.32 9.67 4.98
CA GLY A 39 -10.80 10.91 4.37
C GLY A 39 -10.17 11.31 3.03
N LEU A 40 -9.24 10.52 2.46
CA LEU A 40 -8.64 10.84 1.15
C LEU A 40 -9.53 10.49 -0.05
N GLY A 41 -10.43 9.51 0.09
CA GLY A 41 -11.48 9.22 -0.88
C GLY A 41 -11.87 7.75 -0.96
N GLU A 42 -12.26 7.30 -2.15
CA GLU A 42 -12.80 5.94 -2.37
C GLU A 42 -11.68 4.89 -2.33
N ILE A 43 -11.87 3.87 -1.50
CA ILE A 43 -10.89 2.80 -1.27
C ILE A 43 -11.26 1.58 -2.12
N ASN A 44 -10.29 1.15 -2.94
CA ASN A 44 -10.36 0.00 -3.81
C ASN A 44 -9.33 -1.03 -3.34
N ILE A 45 -9.75 -2.27 -3.11
CA ILE A 45 -8.88 -3.37 -2.69
C ILE A 45 -8.59 -4.24 -3.90
N ALA A 46 -7.36 -4.18 -4.41
CA ALA A 46 -6.89 -5.03 -5.50
C ALA A 46 -6.45 -6.39 -4.96
N THR A 47 -7.04 -7.46 -5.46
CA THR A 47 -6.72 -8.83 -5.04
C THR A 47 -7.02 -9.84 -6.14
N THR A 48 -6.71 -11.11 -5.92
CA THR A 48 -6.97 -12.18 -6.91
C THR A 48 -8.22 -12.98 -6.51
N LYS A 49 -8.84 -13.66 -7.48
CA LYS A 49 -10.00 -14.53 -7.23
C LYS A 49 -9.75 -15.62 -6.17
N ASN A 50 -8.49 -16.03 -6.00
CA ASN A 50 -8.10 -17.08 -5.06
C ASN A 50 -8.01 -16.56 -3.60
N HIS A 51 -8.10 -15.25 -3.38
CA HIS A 51 -7.97 -14.64 -2.05
C HIS A 51 -9.34 -14.45 -1.39
N GLU A 52 -10.08 -15.56 -1.20
CA GLU A 52 -11.46 -15.54 -0.70
C GLU A 52 -11.62 -14.79 0.62
N ARG A 53 -10.68 -14.95 1.55
CA ARG A 53 -10.69 -14.25 2.85
C ARG A 53 -10.59 -12.73 2.69
N ILE A 54 -9.76 -12.25 1.77
CA ILE A 54 -9.62 -10.81 1.47
C ILE A 54 -10.90 -10.28 0.83
N ILE A 55 -11.45 -11.03 -0.15
CA ILE A 55 -12.70 -10.67 -0.83
C ILE A 55 -13.85 -10.56 0.19
N GLN A 56 -14.01 -11.57 1.05
CA GLN A 56 -15.04 -11.57 2.09
C GLN A 56 -14.85 -10.43 3.07
N TRP A 57 -13.63 -10.21 3.57
CA TRP A 57 -13.34 -9.10 4.47
C TRP A 57 -13.66 -7.74 3.82
N ALA A 58 -13.27 -7.53 2.56
CA ALA A 58 -13.53 -6.28 1.85
C ALA A 58 -15.04 -6.04 1.64
N ARG A 59 -15.81 -7.09 1.27
CA ARG A 59 -17.27 -7.00 1.15
C ARG A 59 -17.94 -6.64 2.46
N SER A 60 -17.57 -7.33 3.55
CA SER A 60 -18.15 -7.09 4.88
C SER A 60 -17.87 -5.68 5.41
N ASN A 61 -16.82 -5.02 4.92
CA ASN A 61 -16.46 -3.65 5.26
C ASN A 61 -16.85 -2.61 4.19
N ASN A 62 -17.66 -3.00 3.19
CA ASN A 62 -18.15 -2.13 2.11
C ASN A 62 -17.03 -1.46 1.27
N TYR A 63 -15.91 -2.14 1.06
CA TYR A 63 -14.86 -1.67 0.14
C TYR A 63 -15.10 -2.15 -1.28
N THR A 64 -14.75 -1.32 -2.28
CA THR A 64 -14.76 -1.71 -3.70
C THR A 64 -13.67 -2.75 -3.94
N ILE A 65 -14.01 -3.86 -4.60
CA ILE A 65 -13.08 -4.96 -4.88
C ILE A 65 -12.67 -4.91 -6.33
N VAL A 66 -11.36 -4.97 -6.57
CA VAL A 66 -10.74 -4.98 -7.89
C VAL A 66 -10.04 -6.31 -8.08
N LEU A 67 -10.58 -7.17 -8.95
CA LEU A 67 -10.03 -8.50 -9.20
C LEU A 67 -9.00 -8.46 -10.34
N THR A 68 -7.77 -8.85 -10.04
CA THR A 68 -6.67 -8.99 -11.00
C THR A 68 -6.43 -10.46 -11.36
N SER A 69 -5.65 -10.68 -12.41
CA SER A 69 -5.27 -12.01 -12.89
C SER A 69 -4.28 -12.74 -11.97
N GLY A 70 -3.53 -12.03 -11.11
CA GLY A 70 -2.57 -12.64 -10.20
C GLY A 70 -1.25 -13.05 -10.89
N ARG A 71 -0.97 -12.51 -12.08
CA ARG A 71 0.17 -12.94 -12.90
C ARG A 71 1.49 -12.51 -12.27
N ASP A 72 1.66 -11.22 -12.08
CA ASP A 72 2.78 -10.61 -11.39
C ASP A 72 2.41 -9.19 -10.98
N TYR A 73 3.23 -8.57 -10.13
CA TYR A 73 2.92 -7.25 -9.58
C TYR A 73 2.72 -6.16 -10.65
N PRO A 74 3.62 -6.00 -11.65
CA PRO A 74 3.40 -5.01 -12.72
C PRO A 74 2.10 -5.22 -13.50
N ASN A 75 1.80 -6.46 -13.92
CA ASN A 75 0.58 -6.76 -14.69
C ASN A 75 -0.68 -6.50 -13.84
N ASP A 76 -0.68 -6.95 -12.60
CA ASP A 76 -1.80 -6.77 -11.68
C ASP A 76 -2.04 -5.29 -11.36
N LEU A 77 -0.97 -4.50 -11.20
CA LEU A 77 -1.08 -3.06 -10.99
C LEU A 77 -1.78 -2.38 -12.18
N ILE A 78 -1.40 -2.71 -13.43
CA ILE A 78 -2.02 -2.12 -14.62
C ILE A 78 -3.48 -2.55 -14.76
N GLU A 79 -3.80 -3.83 -14.55
CA GLU A 79 -5.18 -4.34 -14.56
C GLU A 79 -6.03 -3.62 -13.52
N ALA A 80 -5.52 -3.49 -12.30
CA ALA A 80 -6.23 -2.82 -11.21
C ALA A 80 -6.43 -1.33 -11.49
N LEU A 81 -5.44 -0.65 -12.06
CA LEU A 81 -5.54 0.77 -12.43
C LEU A 81 -6.52 1.01 -13.58
N ARG A 82 -6.66 0.08 -14.53
CA ARG A 82 -7.67 0.19 -15.61
C ARG A 82 -9.10 0.11 -15.06
N LEU A 83 -9.32 -0.73 -14.05
CA LEU A 83 -10.61 -0.89 -13.39
C LEU A 83 -10.91 0.26 -12.42
N THR A 84 -9.89 0.72 -11.69
CA THR A 84 -10.02 1.81 -10.72
C THR A 84 -10.11 3.17 -11.43
N GLY A 85 -9.34 3.37 -12.50
CA GLY A 85 -9.13 4.66 -13.18
C GLY A 85 -8.03 5.49 -12.53
N THR A 86 -7.85 6.72 -13.03
CA THR A 86 -6.83 7.69 -12.57
C THR A 86 -7.45 9.08 -12.37
N PRO A 87 -6.86 9.99 -11.56
CA PRO A 87 -5.67 9.78 -10.73
C PRO A 87 -5.94 8.90 -9.50
N THR A 88 -4.95 8.08 -9.13
CA THR A 88 -5.05 7.08 -8.05
C THR A 88 -3.79 7.02 -7.21
N LEU A 89 -3.96 7.06 -5.88
CA LEU A 89 -2.91 6.72 -4.91
C LEU A 89 -2.88 5.20 -4.75
N VAL A 90 -1.72 4.60 -4.97
CA VAL A 90 -1.47 3.16 -4.81
C VAL A 90 -0.71 2.95 -3.51
N LEU A 91 -1.17 2.02 -2.68
CA LEU A 91 -0.56 1.64 -1.42
C LEU A 91 -0.39 0.13 -1.32
N PRO A 92 0.66 -0.34 -0.65
CA PRO A 92 0.74 -1.72 -0.20
C PRO A 92 -0.21 -1.95 0.99
N SER A 93 -0.58 -3.21 1.22
CA SER A 93 -1.56 -3.59 2.25
C SER A 93 -0.93 -3.99 3.60
N ASP A 94 0.40 -3.98 3.66
CA ASP A 94 1.24 -4.56 4.71
C ASP A 94 2.21 -3.54 5.33
N MET A 95 1.82 -2.26 5.35
CA MET A 95 2.57 -1.17 5.99
C MET A 95 1.79 -0.56 7.18
N PRO A 96 1.62 -1.28 8.30
CA PRO A 96 0.74 -0.86 9.39
C PRO A 96 1.24 0.32 10.22
N LEU A 97 2.50 0.73 10.04
CA LEU A 97 3.08 1.88 10.74
C LEU A 97 2.99 3.18 9.94
N LEU A 98 2.51 3.12 8.70
CA LEU A 98 2.35 4.26 7.81
C LEU A 98 1.43 5.31 8.44
N SER A 99 1.85 6.57 8.40
CA SER A 99 1.12 7.67 9.02
C SER A 99 0.38 8.52 7.99
N LYS A 100 -0.69 9.19 8.45
CA LYS A 100 -1.44 10.16 7.62
C LYS A 100 -0.57 11.36 7.25
N GLU A 101 0.29 11.78 8.17
CA GLU A 101 1.26 12.86 7.99
C GLU A 101 2.22 12.53 6.85
N PHE A 102 2.73 11.29 6.82
CA PHE A 102 3.62 10.81 5.76
C PHE A 102 2.93 10.80 4.40
N ILE A 103 1.73 10.21 4.29
CA ILE A 103 0.95 10.21 3.03
C ILE A 103 0.68 11.64 2.56
N THR A 104 0.30 12.53 3.47
CA THR A 104 0.05 13.94 3.15
C THR A 104 1.31 14.62 2.62
N LYS A 105 2.47 14.37 3.23
CA LYS A 105 3.76 14.89 2.76
C LYS A 105 4.13 14.35 1.37
N PHE A 106 3.92 13.05 1.14
CA PHE A 106 4.13 12.43 -0.17
C PHE A 106 3.25 13.08 -1.25
N LEU A 107 1.94 13.21 -1.00
CA LEU A 107 1.01 13.82 -1.95
C LEU A 107 1.35 15.30 -2.26
N ARG A 108 1.80 16.05 -1.26
CA ARG A 108 2.29 17.43 -1.46
C ARG A 108 3.51 17.47 -2.38
N ALA A 109 4.48 16.57 -2.19
CA ALA A 109 5.66 16.50 -3.07
C ALA A 109 5.27 16.12 -4.51
N VAL A 110 4.37 15.16 -4.66
CA VAL A 110 3.86 14.71 -5.97
C VAL A 110 3.13 15.82 -6.73
N ALA A 111 2.49 16.78 -6.04
CA ALA A 111 1.80 17.89 -6.68
C ALA A 111 2.73 18.76 -7.57
N HIS A 112 4.03 18.75 -7.30
CA HIS A 112 5.05 19.47 -8.05
C HIS A 112 5.68 18.65 -9.19
N ILE A 113 5.26 17.41 -9.38
CA ILE A 113 5.84 16.48 -10.36
C ILE A 113 4.78 16.13 -11.43
N ARG A 114 5.19 16.22 -12.70
CA ARG A 114 4.29 16.07 -13.86
C ARG A 114 4.37 14.72 -14.56
N THR A 115 5.26 13.82 -14.14
CA THR A 115 5.33 12.48 -14.72
C THR A 115 4.03 11.70 -14.47
N PRO A 116 3.63 10.81 -15.41
CA PRO A 116 2.42 9.99 -15.28
C PRO A 116 2.38 9.15 -14.00
N MET A 117 3.52 8.62 -13.57
CA MET A 117 3.66 7.91 -12.30
C MET A 117 4.74 8.56 -11.44
N VAL A 118 4.47 8.71 -10.14
CA VAL A 118 5.49 9.01 -9.13
C VAL A 118 5.50 7.89 -8.13
N THR A 119 6.64 7.23 -7.95
CA THR A 119 6.79 6.14 -6.97
C THR A 119 7.75 6.54 -5.86
N LEU A 120 7.51 6.04 -4.66
CA LEU A 120 8.34 6.32 -3.49
C LEU A 120 9.32 5.17 -3.24
N ALA A 121 10.59 5.52 -3.08
CA ALA A 121 11.62 4.64 -2.60
C ALA A 121 12.22 5.13 -1.27
N ALA A 122 12.54 4.19 -0.38
CA ALA A 122 13.24 4.42 0.86
C ALA A 122 14.74 4.14 0.66
N VAL A 123 15.59 4.97 1.25
CA VAL A 123 17.05 4.80 1.23
C VAL A 123 17.49 4.25 2.57
N ARG A 124 18.08 3.05 2.56
CA ARG A 124 18.60 2.36 3.75
C ARG A 124 20.09 2.07 3.56
N GLY A 125 20.94 2.89 4.19
CA GLY A 125 22.38 2.85 3.91
C GLY A 125 22.66 3.24 2.46
N CYS A 126 23.27 2.33 1.69
CA CYS A 126 23.55 2.52 0.27
C CYS A 126 22.49 1.92 -0.67
N GLU A 127 21.43 1.33 -0.13
CA GLU A 127 20.39 0.63 -0.90
C GLU A 127 19.13 1.50 -1.07
N ILE A 128 18.48 1.35 -2.22
CA ILE A 128 17.20 1.99 -2.54
C ILE A 128 16.13 0.89 -2.64
N GLU A 129 15.13 0.97 -1.79
CA GLU A 129 14.03 0.01 -1.71
C GLU A 129 12.71 0.67 -2.15
N TYR A 130 12.03 0.11 -3.14
CA TYR A 130 10.70 0.59 -3.54
C TYR A 130 9.66 0.20 -2.49
N THR A 131 8.94 1.20 -2.00
CA THR A 131 7.96 1.00 -0.90
C THR A 131 6.65 0.37 -1.37
N GLY A 132 6.33 0.47 -2.66
CA GLY A 132 5.01 0.15 -3.21
C GLY A 132 4.02 1.31 -3.14
N ILE A 133 4.39 2.43 -2.51
CA ILE A 133 3.60 3.67 -2.53
C ILE A 133 3.86 4.40 -3.84
N SER A 134 2.79 4.65 -4.61
CA SER A 134 2.88 5.36 -5.87
C SER A 134 1.67 6.26 -6.09
N TYR A 135 1.83 7.36 -6.81
CA TYR A 135 0.74 8.16 -7.32
C TYR A 135 0.69 8.05 -8.83
N ILE A 136 -0.44 7.59 -9.35
CA ILE A 136 -0.69 7.42 -10.78
C ILE A 136 -1.59 8.55 -11.23
N ARG A 137 -1.07 9.44 -12.06
CA ARG A 137 -1.79 10.58 -12.62
C ARG A 137 -2.65 10.16 -13.81
N ASP A 138 -2.06 9.38 -14.70
CA ASP A 138 -2.69 8.83 -15.90
C ASP A 138 -1.93 7.56 -16.35
N LEU A 139 -2.52 6.82 -17.29
CA LEU A 139 -1.96 5.57 -17.81
C LEU A 139 -1.28 5.77 -19.17
N THR A 140 -0.79 6.97 -19.47
CA THR A 140 -0.06 7.23 -20.71
C THR A 140 1.19 6.38 -20.74
N MET A 141 1.31 5.56 -21.78
CA MET A 141 2.42 4.64 -21.95
C MET A 141 3.45 5.21 -22.92
N SER A 142 4.73 4.99 -22.63
CA SER A 142 5.85 5.20 -23.54
C SER A 142 6.65 3.92 -23.59
N ASN A 143 6.90 3.38 -24.79
CA ASN A 143 7.65 2.12 -24.98
C ASN A 143 7.12 0.95 -24.14
N GLY A 144 5.79 0.84 -24.00
CA GLY A 144 5.17 -0.27 -23.27
C GLY A 144 5.22 -0.15 -21.74
N VAL A 145 5.68 0.97 -21.17
CA VAL A 145 5.67 1.25 -19.73
C VAL A 145 5.05 2.61 -19.42
N ILE A 146 4.52 2.80 -18.21
CA ILE A 146 4.09 4.13 -17.74
C ILE A 146 5.34 4.88 -17.29
N PRO A 147 5.72 6.03 -17.89
CA PRO A 147 6.88 6.79 -17.45
C PRO A 147 6.76 7.21 -15.98
N TRP A 148 7.84 7.07 -15.21
CA TRP A 148 7.83 7.40 -13.79
C TRP A 148 8.99 8.25 -13.32
N SER A 149 8.73 8.99 -12.24
CA SER A 149 9.78 9.57 -11.39
C SER A 149 9.82 8.84 -10.05
N THR A 150 11.02 8.70 -9.49
CA THR A 150 11.21 8.16 -8.14
C THR A 150 11.46 9.30 -7.18
N LEU A 151 10.61 9.43 -6.16
CA LEU A 151 10.87 10.23 -4.98
C LEU A 151 11.59 9.37 -3.95
N THR A 152 12.67 9.88 -3.39
CA THR A 152 13.44 9.19 -2.35
C THR A 152 13.22 9.81 -0.98
N THR A 153 13.28 8.99 0.04
CA THR A 153 13.26 9.43 1.45
C THR A 153 14.15 8.52 2.29
N ALA A 154 14.59 8.99 3.46
CA ALA A 154 15.32 8.13 4.38
C ALA A 154 14.41 7.01 4.89
N TRP A 155 14.92 5.79 4.99
CA TRP A 155 14.18 4.67 5.54
C TRP A 155 13.82 4.92 7.01
N THR A 156 12.58 4.64 7.37
CA THR A 156 12.07 4.71 8.75
C THR A 156 11.12 3.55 9.00
N MET A 157 10.80 3.27 10.27
CA MET A 157 9.81 2.25 10.62
C MET A 157 8.42 2.51 10.04
N GLU A 158 8.06 3.74 9.66
CA GLU A 158 6.78 4.00 8.96
C GLU A 158 6.72 3.34 7.57
N LEU A 159 7.89 3.01 7.00
CA LEU A 159 8.03 2.42 5.68
C LEU A 159 8.26 0.91 5.69
N ILE A 160 8.14 0.26 6.85
CA ILE A 160 8.33 -1.20 6.94
C ILE A 160 7.19 -1.96 6.24
N ASN A 161 7.55 -2.78 5.25
CA ASN A 161 6.67 -3.79 4.69
C ASN A 161 6.77 -5.06 5.53
N ILE A 162 5.66 -5.52 6.11
CA ILE A 162 5.66 -6.73 6.94
C ILE A 162 5.76 -7.96 6.04
N ASN A 163 6.95 -8.53 5.95
CA ASN A 163 7.20 -9.73 5.15
C ASN A 163 7.59 -10.93 6.00
N THR A 164 8.28 -10.72 7.13
CA THR A 164 8.68 -11.79 8.04
C THR A 164 7.99 -11.68 9.40
N ARG A 165 8.18 -12.71 10.23
CA ARG A 165 7.66 -12.72 11.58
C ARG A 165 8.34 -11.68 12.46
N GLU A 166 9.63 -11.44 12.23
CA GLU A 166 10.41 -10.41 12.91
C GLU A 166 9.85 -9.01 12.61
N ASP A 167 9.54 -8.71 11.34
CA ASP A 167 8.89 -7.44 10.96
C ASP A 167 7.58 -7.25 11.72
N LEU A 168 6.75 -8.31 11.79
CA LEU A 168 5.46 -8.28 12.48
C LEU A 168 5.62 -8.04 13.98
N GLU A 169 6.62 -8.67 14.61
CA GLU A 169 6.92 -8.49 16.03
C GLU A 169 7.40 -7.07 16.33
N GLU A 170 8.26 -6.49 15.49
CA GLU A 170 8.72 -5.11 15.62
C GLU A 170 7.57 -4.11 15.46
N ALA A 171 6.74 -4.27 14.42
CA ALA A 171 5.58 -3.43 14.20
C ALA A 171 4.57 -3.52 15.34
N THR A 172 4.35 -4.73 15.87
CA THR A 172 3.47 -4.95 17.02
C THR A 172 3.95 -4.21 18.26
N LYS A 173 5.25 -4.27 18.58
CA LYS A 173 5.84 -3.55 19.72
C LYS A 173 5.65 -2.03 19.58
N LEU A 174 5.86 -1.49 18.39
CA LEU A 174 5.70 -0.05 18.14
C LEU A 174 4.24 0.40 18.21
N ILE A 175 3.31 -0.38 17.66
CA ILE A 175 1.87 -0.09 17.75
C ILE A 175 1.41 -0.12 19.21
N GLN A 176 1.82 -1.13 19.98
CA GLN A 176 1.51 -1.21 21.42
C GLN A 176 1.99 0.03 22.18
N ARG A 177 3.22 0.48 21.92
CA ARG A 177 3.79 1.68 22.56
C ARG A 177 2.97 2.93 22.23
N ARG A 178 2.55 3.10 20.97
CA ARG A 178 1.70 4.23 20.53
C ARG A 178 0.33 4.20 21.22
N THR A 179 -0.27 3.04 21.42
CA THR A 179 -1.58 2.90 22.09
C THR A 179 -1.49 3.18 23.61
N GLN A 180 -0.38 2.83 24.24
CA GLN A 180 -0.17 3.04 25.69
C GLN A 180 0.30 4.47 26.03
N GLN A 181 0.81 5.22 25.05
CA GLN A 181 1.15 6.63 25.17
C GLN A 181 0.34 7.44 24.15
N PRO A 182 -0.98 7.64 24.36
CA PRO A 182 -1.72 8.57 23.52
C PRO A 182 -1.03 9.93 23.62
N ILE A 183 -0.62 10.45 22.46
CA ILE A 183 0.00 11.78 22.33
C ILE A 183 -0.94 12.77 23.04
N ARG A 184 -0.42 13.41 24.09
CA ARG A 184 -1.12 14.47 24.83
C ARG A 184 -1.30 15.71 23.96
#